data_AF-A0A0C9ZKB1-F1
#
_entry.id   AF-A0A0C9ZKB1-F1
#
_cell.length_a   1.000
_cell.length_b   1.000
_cell.length_c   1.000
_cell.angle_alpha   90.00
_cell.angle_beta   90.00
_cell.angle_gamma   90.00
#
_symmetry.space_group_name_H-M   'P 1'
#
loop_
_entity.id
_entity.type
_entity.pdbx_description
1 polymer ?
#
loop_
_entity_poly.entity_id
_entity_poly.type
_entity_poly.pdbx_seq_one_letter_code
_entity_poly.pdbx_strand_id
1 'polypeptide(L)'
;YKLFCEQFPDTYRQILAVYKDTVVLGNAEKTIAQCQQLFHSTSKRFVQLFNSIAKCHTFEGVFLLAGSVVNQDGGIGYMHTTPGAENFFLEWCHADKDEMVGHFKAHIYSRSSLAMVVEVFDSTEYVLLLNYIANSLFSLVERRCNWASGRLFPWKNLLKSLAKSSIICYNFPDKVLFPGEERQPCPKSGSKGISDLTLVECSTLIATLTDKSKHGLHFIVKPDLHGSPVIYGAPLDPDLKHAFAKRMYANLKCNHHG
;
A
#
# COMPACT_ATOMS: atom_id res chain seq x y z
N TYR A 1 4.07 -16.39 -34.56
CA TYR A 1 4.39 -15.43 -35.63
C TYR A 1 3.62 -15.75 -36.92
N LYS A 2 3.87 -16.87 -37.62
CA LYS A 2 3.13 -17.22 -38.86
C LYS A 2 1.60 -17.24 -38.69
N LEU A 3 1.09 -17.94 -37.67
CA LEU A 3 -0.35 -17.98 -37.35
C LEU A 3 -0.95 -16.59 -37.06
N PHE A 4 -0.18 -15.69 -36.45
CA PHE A 4 -0.61 -14.33 -36.15
C PHE A 4 -0.68 -13.46 -37.41
N CYS A 5 0.27 -13.63 -38.32
CA CYS A 5 0.25 -12.97 -39.62
C CYS A 5 -0.90 -13.45 -40.51
N GLU A 6 -1.25 -14.74 -40.43
CA GLU A 6 -2.40 -15.31 -41.15
C GLU A 6 -3.74 -14.84 -40.57
N GLN A 7 -3.81 -14.64 -39.26
CA GLN A 7 -5.01 -14.18 -38.56
C GLN A 7 -5.29 -12.67 -38.74
N PHE A 8 -4.23 -11.87 -38.94
CA PHE A 8 -4.32 -10.42 -39.11
C PHE A 8 -3.53 -9.94 -40.34
N PRO A 9 -3.84 -10.42 -41.56
CA PRO A 9 -2.99 -10.25 -42.74
C PRO A 9 -2.76 -8.77 -43.11
N ASP A 10 -3.75 -7.91 -42.89
CA ASP A 10 -3.68 -6.49 -43.26
C ASP A 10 -3.19 -5.58 -42.13
N THR A 11 -3.22 -6.06 -40.88
CA THR A 11 -2.98 -5.24 -39.68
C THR A 11 -1.84 -5.73 -38.80
N TYR A 12 -1.31 -6.94 -39.00
CA TYR A 12 -0.25 -7.50 -38.14
C TYR A 12 0.97 -6.59 -38.04
N ARG A 13 1.35 -5.88 -39.12
CA ARG A 13 2.48 -4.94 -39.11
C ARG A 13 2.21 -3.73 -38.22
N GLN A 14 1.00 -3.17 -38.27
CA GLN A 14 0.60 -2.07 -37.40
C GLN A 14 0.48 -2.52 -35.95
N ILE A 15 -0.09 -3.70 -35.70
CA ILE A 15 -0.19 -4.26 -34.35
C ILE A 15 1.20 -4.48 -33.75
N LEU A 16 2.14 -5.04 -34.51
CA LEU A 16 3.52 -5.24 -34.06
C LEU A 16 4.28 -3.93 -33.89
N ALA A 17 4.02 -2.91 -34.72
CA ALA A 17 4.61 -1.58 -34.57
C ALA A 17 4.11 -0.91 -33.29
N VAL A 18 2.79 -0.86 -33.07
CA VAL A 18 2.18 -0.35 -31.84
C VAL A 18 2.69 -1.12 -30.62
N TYR A 19 2.79 -2.45 -30.70
CA TYR A 19 3.36 -3.26 -29.62
C TYR A 19 4.81 -2.88 -29.32
N LYS A 20 5.67 -2.78 -30.35
CA LYS A 20 7.06 -2.36 -30.19
C LYS A 20 7.16 -0.95 -29.58
N ASP A 21 6.35 -0.02 -30.07
CA ASP A 21 6.31 1.35 -29.55
C ASP A 21 5.85 1.35 -28.09
N THR A 22 4.84 0.55 -27.73
CA THR A 22 4.37 0.43 -26.33
C THR A 22 5.39 -0.23 -25.42
N VAL A 23 6.17 -1.20 -25.90
CA VAL A 23 7.25 -1.84 -25.13
C VAL A 23 8.42 -0.87 -24.93
N VAL A 24 8.80 -0.12 -25.96
CA VAL A 24 9.85 0.90 -25.87
C VAL A 24 9.43 2.07 -24.97
N LEU A 25 8.17 2.53 -25.08
CA LEU A 25 7.58 3.54 -24.20
C LEU A 25 7.34 3.04 -22.77
N GLY A 26 7.20 1.73 -22.57
CA GLY A 26 7.10 1.10 -21.26
C GLY A 26 8.45 1.00 -20.54
N ASN A 27 9.55 0.92 -21.30
CA ASN A 27 10.91 0.73 -20.78
C ASN A 27 11.71 2.04 -20.63
N ALA A 28 11.21 3.18 -21.11
CA ALA A 28 11.84 4.48 -20.88
C ALA A 28 11.52 4.97 -19.46
N GLU A 29 12.53 5.37 -18.68
CA GLU A 29 12.34 6.06 -17.40
C GLU A 29 11.54 7.34 -17.64
N LYS A 30 10.23 7.29 -17.33
CA LYS A 30 9.37 8.47 -17.35
C LYS A 30 9.50 9.17 -16.02
N THR A 31 9.59 10.49 -16.07
CA THR A 31 9.50 11.30 -14.86
C THR A 31 8.11 11.16 -14.23
N ILE A 32 8.02 11.31 -12.91
CA ILE A 32 6.75 11.26 -12.17
C ILE A 32 5.70 12.21 -12.80
N ALA A 33 6.14 13.40 -13.22
CA ALA A 33 5.27 14.39 -13.86
C ALA A 33 4.68 13.89 -15.19
N GLN A 34 5.47 13.19 -16.01
CA GLN A 34 5.00 12.62 -17.28
C GLN A 34 3.99 11.49 -17.05
N CYS A 35 4.23 10.63 -16.05
CA CYS A 35 3.27 9.58 -15.67
C CYS A 35 1.93 10.19 -15.21
N GLN A 36 1.98 11.24 -14.37
CA GLN A 36 0.79 11.95 -13.92
C GLN A 36 0.00 12.60 -15.07
N GLN A 37 0.69 13.26 -16.00
CA GLN A 37 0.07 13.87 -17.17
C GLN A 37 -0.56 12.82 -18.11
N LEU A 38 0.15 11.74 -18.37
CA LEU A 38 -0.35 10.64 -19.21
C LEU A 38 -1.57 9.97 -18.57
N PHE A 39 -1.53 9.72 -17.27
CA PHE A 39 -2.66 9.18 -16.53
C PHE A 39 -3.88 10.10 -16.59
N HIS A 40 -3.70 11.40 -16.37
CA HIS A 40 -4.79 12.36 -16.39
C HIS A 40 -5.44 12.46 -17.78
N SER A 41 -4.63 12.59 -18.84
CA SER A 41 -5.11 12.65 -20.22
C SER A 41 -5.83 11.37 -20.65
N THR A 42 -5.29 10.21 -20.29
CA THR A 42 -5.89 8.90 -20.58
C THR A 42 -7.20 8.71 -19.82
N SER A 43 -7.22 9.05 -18.53
CA SER A 43 -8.44 8.97 -17.69
C SER A 43 -9.55 9.85 -18.26
N LYS A 44 -9.23 11.08 -18.67
CA LYS A 44 -10.20 11.99 -19.28
C LYS A 44 -10.79 11.42 -20.58
N ARG A 45 -9.97 10.84 -21.44
CA ARG A 45 -10.43 10.19 -22.68
C ARG A 45 -11.30 8.98 -22.37
N PHE A 46 -10.95 8.20 -21.36
CA PHE A 46 -11.74 7.05 -20.94
C PHE A 46 -13.10 7.45 -20.37
N VAL A 47 -13.17 8.51 -19.56
CA VAL A 47 -14.44 9.08 -19.08
C VAL A 47 -15.36 9.49 -20.23
N GLN A 48 -14.81 10.18 -21.23
CA GLN A 48 -15.58 10.60 -22.41
C GLN A 48 -16.15 9.40 -23.16
N LEU A 49 -15.33 8.37 -23.36
CA LEU A 49 -15.76 7.12 -24.00
C LEU A 49 -16.83 6.41 -23.17
N PHE A 50 -16.58 6.24 -21.87
CA PHE A 50 -17.48 5.54 -20.95
C PHE A 50 -18.85 6.21 -20.91
N ASN A 51 -18.90 7.54 -20.75
CA ASN A 51 -20.17 8.28 -20.76
C ASN A 51 -20.89 8.19 -22.12
N SER A 52 -20.16 8.19 -23.23
CA SER A 52 -20.74 8.03 -24.56
C SER A 52 -21.39 6.65 -24.71
N ILE A 53 -20.69 5.58 -24.33
CA ILE A 53 -21.18 4.21 -24.41
C ILE A 53 -22.34 3.99 -23.43
N ALA A 54 -22.22 4.45 -22.18
CA ALA A 54 -23.28 4.38 -21.18
C ALA A 54 -24.58 5.02 -21.67
N LYS A 55 -24.48 6.19 -22.31
CA LYS A 55 -25.63 6.87 -22.92
C LYS A 55 -26.19 6.11 -24.12
N CYS A 56 -25.35 5.63 -25.04
CA CYS A 56 -25.78 4.90 -26.23
C CYS A 56 -26.46 3.57 -25.90
N HIS A 57 -26.00 2.88 -24.86
CA HIS A 57 -26.47 1.55 -24.48
C HIS A 57 -27.32 1.55 -23.20
N THR A 58 -27.73 2.74 -22.72
CA THR A 58 -28.63 2.93 -21.58
C THR A 58 -28.23 2.13 -20.34
N PHE A 59 -26.95 2.13 -20.00
CA PHE A 59 -26.46 1.55 -18.75
C PHE A 59 -25.80 2.61 -17.88
N GLU A 60 -25.75 2.31 -16.59
CA GLU A 60 -25.06 3.10 -15.59
C GLU A 60 -23.86 2.31 -15.07
N GLY A 61 -22.84 2.99 -14.56
CA GLY A 61 -21.70 2.32 -13.97
C GLY A 61 -20.72 3.24 -13.27
N VAL A 62 -19.78 2.58 -12.60
CA VAL A 62 -18.71 3.21 -11.84
C VAL A 62 -17.41 2.47 -12.15
N PHE A 63 -16.31 3.21 -12.21
CA PHE A 63 -14.98 2.60 -12.34
C PHE A 63 -13.92 3.37 -11.55
N LEU A 64 -12.85 2.64 -11.23
CA LEU A 64 -11.67 3.13 -10.53
C LEU A 64 -10.43 2.86 -11.39
N LEU A 65 -9.53 3.84 -11.44
CA LEU A 65 -8.21 3.76 -12.05
C LEU A 65 -7.17 4.16 -11.01
N ALA A 66 -6.02 3.50 -11.00
CA ALA A 66 -4.88 3.89 -10.18
C ALA A 66 -3.58 3.49 -10.87
N GLY A 67 -2.52 4.24 -10.58
CA GLY A 67 -1.16 3.87 -10.99
C GLY A 67 -0.76 2.54 -10.36
N SER A 68 0.02 1.72 -11.07
CA SER A 68 0.48 0.41 -10.59
C SER A 68 1.82 0.46 -9.87
N VAL A 69 2.57 1.57 -10.01
CA VAL A 69 3.95 1.71 -9.54
C VAL A 69 4.09 2.91 -8.60
N VAL A 70 4.18 2.65 -7.29
CA VAL A 70 4.15 3.69 -6.25
C VAL A 70 5.24 4.76 -6.42
N ASN A 71 6.46 4.33 -6.74
CA ASN A 71 7.64 5.21 -6.83
C ASN A 71 7.66 6.08 -8.10
N GLN A 72 6.96 5.67 -9.17
CA GLN A 72 6.93 6.39 -10.46
C GLN A 72 5.63 7.16 -10.67
N ASP A 73 4.52 6.72 -10.09
CA ASP A 73 3.20 7.30 -10.35
C ASP A 73 2.84 8.41 -9.34
N GLY A 74 3.57 8.53 -8.23
CA GLY A 74 3.31 9.54 -7.21
C GLY A 74 1.94 9.40 -6.53
N GLY A 75 1.37 8.18 -6.51
CA GLY A 75 0.12 7.90 -5.82
C GLY A 75 -1.16 8.29 -6.58
N ILE A 76 -1.13 8.38 -7.91
CA ILE A 76 -2.31 8.74 -8.71
C ILE A 76 -3.44 7.72 -8.63
N GLY A 77 -4.66 8.24 -8.59
CA GLY A 77 -5.88 7.46 -8.71
C GLY A 77 -7.05 8.35 -9.15
N TYR A 78 -8.09 7.72 -9.68
CA TYR A 78 -9.24 8.39 -10.25
C TYR A 78 -10.48 7.52 -10.12
N MET A 79 -11.61 8.15 -9.82
CA MET A 79 -12.93 7.53 -9.76
C MET A 79 -13.90 8.33 -10.60
N HIS A 80 -14.74 7.61 -11.34
CA HIS A 80 -15.81 8.18 -12.15
C HIS A 80 -17.09 7.37 -12.00
N THR A 81 -18.21 8.09 -11.91
CA THR A 81 -19.57 7.56 -11.83
C THR A 81 -20.40 8.21 -12.94
N THR A 82 -21.28 7.44 -13.57
CA THR A 82 -22.37 8.01 -14.39
C THR A 82 -23.51 8.50 -13.49
N PRO A 83 -24.44 9.33 -13.99
CA PRO A 83 -25.46 9.99 -13.16
C PRO A 83 -26.31 9.02 -12.31
N GLY A 84 -26.69 7.86 -12.85
CA GLY A 84 -27.49 6.87 -12.12
C GLY A 84 -26.69 5.98 -11.17
N ALA A 85 -25.36 6.10 -11.17
CA ALA A 85 -24.45 5.42 -10.24
C ALA A 85 -23.77 6.40 -9.27
N GLU A 86 -24.22 7.66 -9.21
CA GLU A 86 -23.76 8.62 -8.21
C GLU A 86 -23.97 8.08 -6.79
N ASN A 87 -23.07 8.44 -5.89
CA ASN A 87 -23.08 8.03 -4.47
C ASN A 87 -23.07 6.52 -4.20
N PHE A 88 -22.93 5.65 -5.22
CA PHE A 88 -22.95 4.20 -5.03
C PHE A 88 -22.03 3.73 -3.89
N PHE A 89 -20.75 4.15 -3.88
CA PHE A 89 -19.84 3.77 -2.80
C PHE A 89 -20.11 4.46 -1.47
N LEU A 90 -20.66 5.68 -1.49
CA LEU A 90 -21.03 6.37 -0.26
C LEU A 90 -22.21 5.67 0.43
N GLU A 91 -23.19 5.23 -0.35
CA GLU A 91 -24.40 4.57 0.15
C GLU A 91 -24.12 3.11 0.55
N TRP A 92 -23.37 2.38 -0.28
CA TRP A 92 -23.17 0.93 -0.09
C TRP A 92 -21.88 0.56 0.62
N CYS A 93 -20.84 1.38 0.53
CA CYS A 93 -19.54 1.13 1.17
C CYS A 93 -19.23 2.11 2.30
N HIS A 94 -20.09 3.11 2.53
CA HIS A 94 -19.84 4.20 3.49
C HIS A 94 -18.48 4.87 3.29
N ALA A 95 -18.06 4.95 2.02
CA ALA A 95 -16.76 5.47 1.64
C ALA A 95 -16.93 6.55 0.56
N ASP A 96 -16.32 7.71 0.79
CA ASP A 96 -16.28 8.78 -0.19
C ASP A 96 -15.32 8.47 -1.35
N LYS A 97 -15.28 9.38 -2.32
CA LYS A 97 -14.43 9.24 -3.51
C LYS A 97 -12.95 9.08 -3.18
N ASP A 98 -12.44 9.89 -2.24
CA ASP A 98 -11.03 9.89 -1.91
C ASP A 98 -10.66 8.64 -1.11
N GLU A 99 -11.55 8.19 -0.22
CA GLU A 99 -11.43 6.93 0.53
C GLU A 99 -11.40 5.72 -0.40
N MET A 100 -12.33 5.63 -1.36
CA MET A 100 -12.37 4.52 -2.32
C MET A 100 -11.15 4.47 -3.22
N VAL A 101 -10.69 5.63 -3.70
CA VAL A 101 -9.45 5.74 -4.47
C VAL A 101 -8.25 5.33 -3.61
N GLY A 102 -8.22 5.75 -2.34
CA GLY A 102 -7.22 5.34 -1.34
C GLY A 102 -7.14 3.83 -1.20
N HIS A 103 -8.27 3.19 -0.88
CA HIS A 103 -8.37 1.74 -0.72
C HIS A 103 -7.96 0.96 -1.97
N PHE A 104 -8.38 1.43 -3.15
CA PHE A 104 -8.04 0.78 -4.40
C PHE A 104 -6.54 0.85 -4.71
N LYS A 105 -5.92 2.01 -4.48
CA LYS A 105 -4.46 2.18 -4.57
C LYS A 105 -3.75 1.24 -3.60
N ALA A 106 -4.17 1.22 -2.34
CA ALA A 106 -3.56 0.36 -1.32
C ALA A 106 -3.64 -1.12 -1.69
N HIS A 107 -4.76 -1.56 -2.28
CA HIS A 107 -4.92 -2.92 -2.80
C HIS A 107 -3.92 -3.24 -3.92
N ILE A 108 -3.83 -2.36 -4.94
CA ILE A 108 -2.90 -2.54 -6.06
C ILE A 108 -1.46 -2.58 -5.55
N TYR A 109 -1.08 -1.65 -4.68
CA TYR A 109 0.29 -1.57 -4.16
C TYR A 109 0.66 -2.79 -3.34
N SER A 110 -0.25 -3.28 -2.51
CA SER A 110 -0.03 -4.53 -1.77
C SER A 110 0.21 -5.70 -2.73
N ARG A 111 -0.55 -5.81 -3.82
CA ARG A 111 -0.41 -6.88 -4.83
C ARG A 111 0.85 -6.76 -5.68
N SER A 112 1.13 -5.58 -6.23
CA SER A 112 2.33 -5.33 -7.04
C SER A 112 3.59 -5.63 -6.24
N SER A 113 3.60 -5.18 -4.98
CA SER A 113 4.72 -5.44 -4.09
C SER A 113 4.83 -6.92 -3.67
N LEU A 114 3.72 -7.66 -3.51
CA LEU A 114 3.79 -9.12 -3.31
C LEU A 114 4.42 -9.84 -4.50
N ALA A 115 4.01 -9.47 -5.73
CA ALA A 115 4.52 -10.10 -6.94
C ALA A 115 6.05 -9.90 -7.08
N MET A 116 6.54 -8.69 -6.81
CA MET A 116 7.98 -8.40 -6.86
C MET A 116 8.78 -9.17 -5.80
N VAL A 117 8.26 -9.27 -4.56
CA VAL A 117 8.92 -10.06 -3.49
C VAL A 117 8.98 -11.55 -3.80
N VAL A 118 8.00 -12.10 -4.52
CA VAL A 118 8.02 -13.50 -4.98
C VAL A 118 9.05 -13.71 -6.11
N GLU A 119 9.29 -12.71 -6.95
CA GLU A 119 10.24 -12.79 -8.07
C GLU A 119 11.70 -12.55 -7.68
N VAL A 120 11.98 -11.84 -6.58
CA VAL A 120 13.35 -11.40 -6.24
C VAL A 120 13.76 -11.81 -4.83
N PHE A 121 14.45 -12.95 -4.74
CA PHE A 121 15.35 -13.26 -3.63
C PHE A 121 16.80 -13.03 -4.07
N ASP A 122 17.17 -11.78 -4.30
CA ASP A 122 18.57 -11.36 -4.17
C ASP A 122 18.67 -9.88 -3.78
N SER A 123 19.76 -9.52 -3.11
CA SER A 123 19.99 -8.32 -2.28
C SER A 123 19.74 -6.92 -2.92
N THR A 124 19.36 -6.83 -4.19
CA THR A 124 19.15 -5.59 -4.95
C THR A 124 17.82 -4.87 -4.68
N GLU A 125 16.86 -5.51 -3.99
CA GLU A 125 15.47 -5.00 -3.84
C GLU A 125 15.05 -4.57 -2.42
N TYR A 126 15.98 -4.17 -1.57
CA TYR A 126 15.68 -3.64 -0.23
C TYR A 126 14.63 -2.52 -0.24
N VAL A 127 14.66 -1.64 -1.25
CA VAL A 127 13.67 -0.57 -1.43
C VAL A 127 12.26 -1.11 -1.68
N LEU A 128 12.12 -2.22 -2.41
CA LEU A 128 10.82 -2.80 -2.71
C LEU A 128 10.21 -3.52 -1.50
N LEU A 129 11.05 -4.17 -0.68
CA LEU A 129 10.62 -4.74 0.61
C LEU A 129 10.07 -3.65 1.54
N LEU A 130 10.79 -2.52 1.66
CA LEU A 130 10.33 -1.39 2.46
C LEU A 130 9.02 -0.81 1.92
N ASN A 131 8.89 -0.68 0.60
CA ASN A 131 7.65 -0.23 -0.03
C ASN A 131 6.50 -1.18 0.25
N TYR A 132 6.71 -2.50 0.14
CA TYR A 132 5.70 -3.50 0.47
C TYR A 132 5.20 -3.37 1.91
N ILE A 133 6.13 -3.27 2.86
CA ILE A 133 5.82 -3.14 4.29
C ILE A 133 5.04 -1.87 4.54
N ALA A 134 5.52 -0.73 4.02
CA ALA A 134 4.86 0.56 4.14
C ALA A 134 3.43 0.51 3.58
N ASN A 135 3.24 -0.02 2.37
CA ASN A 135 1.94 -0.11 1.70
C ASN A 135 0.98 -1.08 2.39
N SER A 136 1.49 -2.20 2.93
CA SER A 136 0.67 -3.20 3.62
C SER A 136 0.20 -2.69 4.98
N LEU A 137 1.09 -2.06 5.75
CA LEU A 137 0.71 -1.38 7.00
C LEU A 137 -0.25 -0.23 6.71
N PHE A 138 0.01 0.55 5.68
CA PHE A 138 -0.88 1.61 5.23
C PHE A 138 -2.27 1.06 4.92
N SER A 139 -2.40 0.01 4.11
CA SER A 139 -3.68 -0.60 3.76
C SER A 139 -4.44 -1.09 5.00
N LEU A 140 -3.74 -1.70 5.96
CA LEU A 140 -4.34 -2.18 7.21
C LEU A 140 -4.87 -1.05 8.09
N VAL A 141 -4.17 0.10 8.11
CA VAL A 141 -4.54 1.28 8.91
C VAL A 141 -5.58 2.13 8.19
N GLU A 142 -5.46 2.35 6.89
CA GLU A 142 -6.35 3.17 6.07
C GLU A 142 -7.79 2.64 6.09
N ARG A 143 -7.98 1.31 6.07
CA ARG A 143 -9.29 0.67 6.29
C ARG A 143 -9.98 1.10 7.60
N ARG A 144 -9.28 1.80 8.48
CA ARG A 144 -9.76 2.26 9.78
C ARG A 144 -9.55 3.76 10.02
N CYS A 145 -8.87 4.49 9.13
CA CYS A 145 -8.40 5.86 9.37
C CYS A 145 -8.06 6.67 8.11
N ASN A 146 -8.59 7.90 8.04
CA ASN A 146 -8.49 8.76 6.85
C ASN A 146 -7.16 9.56 6.77
N TRP A 147 -6.41 9.66 7.87
CA TRP A 147 -5.10 10.35 7.91
C TRP A 147 -3.97 9.55 7.26
N ALA A 148 -4.20 8.28 6.94
CA ALA A 148 -3.21 7.47 6.25
C ALA A 148 -2.90 8.06 4.87
N SER A 149 -3.85 8.69 4.17
CA SER A 149 -3.82 9.21 2.78
C SER A 149 -2.64 10.10 2.31
N GLY A 150 -1.64 10.40 3.14
CA GLY A 150 -0.45 11.18 2.78
C GLY A 150 0.50 10.49 1.79
N ARG A 151 1.41 11.27 1.17
CA ARG A 151 2.38 10.79 0.15
C ARG A 151 3.43 9.79 0.68
N LEU A 152 3.68 9.75 1.99
CA LEU A 152 4.69 8.89 2.61
C LEU A 152 4.14 8.23 3.87
N PHE A 153 4.40 6.94 4.06
CA PHE A 153 3.98 6.21 5.26
C PHE A 153 4.69 6.79 6.50
N PRO A 154 3.96 7.20 7.55
CA PRO A 154 4.53 7.99 8.63
C PRO A 154 5.22 7.13 9.71
N TRP A 155 6.20 6.30 9.34
CA TRP A 155 6.86 5.34 10.25
C TRP A 155 7.24 5.91 11.62
N LYS A 156 7.90 7.08 11.65
CA LYS A 156 8.33 7.74 12.90
C LYS A 156 7.19 8.33 13.72
N ASN A 157 6.12 8.77 13.06
CA ASN A 157 4.97 9.39 13.69
C ASN A 157 3.79 8.41 13.84
N LEU A 158 4.00 7.14 13.53
CA LEU A 158 2.93 6.15 13.46
C LEU A 158 2.26 5.99 14.82
N LEU A 159 3.06 5.83 15.89
CA LEU A 159 2.58 5.74 17.27
C LEU A 159 1.69 6.92 17.68
N LYS A 160 2.11 8.14 17.35
CA LYS A 160 1.34 9.36 17.65
C LYS A 160 0.01 9.38 16.88
N SER A 161 0.03 8.91 15.64
CA SER A 161 -1.14 8.91 14.75
C SER A 161 -2.15 7.83 15.15
N LEU A 162 -1.66 6.64 15.51
CA LEU A 162 -2.46 5.56 16.09
C LEU A 162 -3.11 6.01 17.42
N ALA A 163 -2.33 6.62 18.32
CA ALA A 163 -2.85 7.12 19.60
C ALA A 163 -3.95 8.18 19.42
N LYS A 164 -3.74 9.16 18.53
CA LYS A 164 -4.73 10.20 18.20
C LYS A 164 -6.03 9.62 17.64
N SER A 165 -5.94 8.48 16.96
CA SER A 165 -7.08 7.83 16.32
C SER A 165 -7.68 6.72 17.18
N SER A 166 -7.24 6.61 18.44
CA SER A 166 -7.68 5.57 19.35
C SER A 166 -7.44 4.15 18.79
N ILE A 167 -6.32 3.91 18.11
CA ILE A 167 -5.97 2.59 17.53
C ILE A 167 -4.80 1.96 18.27
N ILE A 168 -4.91 0.65 18.50
CA ILE A 168 -3.86 -0.21 19.04
C ILE A 168 -3.44 -1.24 17.99
N CYS A 169 -2.13 -1.45 17.84
CA CYS A 169 -1.54 -2.55 17.09
C CYS A 169 -1.23 -3.72 18.02
N TYR A 170 -1.65 -4.93 17.66
CA TYR A 170 -1.36 -6.16 18.40
C TYR A 170 -0.51 -7.12 17.56
N ASN A 171 0.25 -7.97 18.25
CA ASN A 171 1.10 -9.00 17.69
C ASN A 171 2.19 -8.45 16.75
N PHE A 172 2.77 -7.30 17.09
CA PHE A 172 3.91 -6.77 16.35
C PHE A 172 5.15 -7.66 16.57
N PRO A 173 5.89 -8.06 15.53
CA PRO A 173 6.96 -9.04 15.70
C PRO A 173 8.08 -8.53 16.64
N ASP A 174 8.45 -9.35 17.63
CA ASP A 174 9.37 -8.98 18.72
C ASP A 174 10.81 -8.66 18.24
N LYS A 175 11.27 -9.35 17.20
CA LYS A 175 12.61 -9.19 16.62
C LYS A 175 12.70 -8.11 15.55
N VAL A 176 11.68 -7.25 15.44
CA VAL A 176 11.61 -6.16 14.46
C VAL A 176 11.58 -4.83 15.20
N LEU A 177 12.35 -3.86 14.71
CA LEU A 177 12.35 -2.51 15.26
C LEU A 177 10.93 -1.92 15.21
N PHE A 178 10.44 -1.41 16.34
CA PHE A 178 9.09 -0.84 16.36
C PHE A 178 9.04 0.50 15.59
N PRO A 179 7.89 0.88 15.04
CA PRO A 179 7.71 2.16 14.39
C PRO A 179 8.12 3.34 15.28
N GLY A 180 9.11 4.12 14.84
CA GLY A 180 9.66 5.26 15.58
C GLY A 180 10.73 4.93 16.62
N GLU A 181 11.03 3.65 16.87
CA GLU A 181 12.19 3.24 17.66
C GLU A 181 13.49 3.50 16.90
N GLU A 182 14.54 3.91 17.61
CA GLU A 182 15.86 4.14 17.02
C GLU A 182 16.76 2.92 17.22
N ARG A 183 17.46 2.51 16.14
CA ARG A 183 18.45 1.43 16.22
C ARG A 183 19.60 1.83 17.14
N GLN A 184 20.00 0.92 18.03
CA GLN A 184 21.16 1.11 18.89
C GLN A 184 22.35 0.25 18.41
N PRO A 185 23.59 0.77 18.41
CA PRO A 185 23.93 2.17 18.71
C PRO A 185 23.39 3.12 17.63
N CYS A 186 22.96 4.31 18.05
CA CYS A 186 22.36 5.29 17.13
C CYS A 186 23.34 5.62 15.98
N PRO A 187 22.93 5.49 14.71
CA PRO A 187 23.77 5.85 13.58
C PRO A 187 24.18 7.32 13.66
N LYS A 188 25.43 7.64 13.30
CA LYS A 188 25.91 9.04 13.26
C LYS A 188 25.08 9.94 12.33
N SER A 189 24.38 9.36 11.36
CA SER A 189 23.49 10.04 10.42
C SER A 189 22.03 10.17 10.91
N GLY A 190 21.71 9.73 12.13
CA GLY A 190 20.37 9.69 12.69
C GLY A 190 19.49 8.58 12.10
N SER A 191 18.29 8.38 12.68
CA SER A 191 17.31 7.39 12.20
C SER A 191 16.79 7.74 10.80
N LYS A 192 16.76 6.76 9.89
CA LYS A 192 16.15 6.88 8.54
C LYS A 192 14.70 6.39 8.50
N GLY A 193 14.09 6.11 9.65
CA GLY A 193 12.71 5.65 9.73
C GLY A 193 12.59 4.18 9.35
N ILE A 194 11.67 3.83 8.44
CA ILE A 194 11.47 2.42 8.05
C ILE A 194 12.71 1.80 7.41
N SER A 195 13.57 2.62 6.80
CA SER A 195 14.86 2.20 6.24
C SER A 195 15.92 1.84 7.27
N ASP A 196 15.62 1.92 8.57
CA ASP A 196 16.48 1.38 9.62
C ASP A 196 16.28 -0.12 9.83
N LEU A 197 15.29 -0.75 9.17
CA LEU A 197 15.03 -2.19 9.25
C LEU A 197 16.12 -3.01 8.54
N THR A 198 16.60 -4.09 9.13
CA THR A 198 17.47 -5.02 8.38
C THR A 198 16.68 -5.88 7.40
N LEU A 199 17.35 -6.55 6.46
CA LEU A 199 16.70 -7.53 5.58
C LEU A 199 15.96 -8.63 6.37
N VAL A 200 16.56 -9.11 7.47
CA VAL A 200 15.95 -10.13 8.34
C VAL A 200 14.69 -9.60 9.01
N GLU A 201 14.72 -8.36 9.48
CA GLU A 201 13.57 -7.69 10.08
C GLU A 201 12.47 -7.43 9.06
N CYS A 202 12.83 -7.00 7.85
CA CYS A 202 11.90 -6.86 6.73
C CYS A 202 11.19 -8.18 6.43
N SER A 203 11.94 -9.27 6.21
CA SER A 203 11.36 -10.59 5.94
C SER A 203 10.44 -11.08 7.07
N THR A 204 10.83 -10.84 8.33
CA THR A 204 10.00 -11.19 9.50
C THR A 204 8.69 -10.39 9.53
N LEU A 205 8.76 -9.09 9.28
CA LEU A 205 7.59 -8.22 9.25
C LEU A 205 6.67 -8.57 8.08
N ILE A 206 7.22 -8.92 6.91
CA ILE A 206 6.47 -9.39 5.75
C ILE A 206 5.71 -10.66 6.07
N ALA A 207 6.39 -11.67 6.61
CA ALA A 207 5.75 -12.93 7.02
C ALA A 207 4.55 -12.66 7.96
N THR A 208 4.74 -11.74 8.91
CA THR A 208 3.69 -11.34 9.85
C THR A 208 2.53 -10.59 9.19
N LEU A 209 2.79 -9.72 8.20
CA LEU A 209 1.76 -9.00 7.43
C LEU A 209 0.99 -9.93 6.49
N THR A 210 1.64 -10.97 5.99
CA THR A 210 1.03 -11.99 5.15
C THR A 210 0.23 -13.01 5.93
N ASP A 211 0.50 -13.20 7.22
CA ASP A 211 -0.25 -14.11 8.08
C ASP A 211 -1.72 -13.67 8.20
N LYS A 212 -2.62 -14.53 7.72
CA LYS A 212 -4.09 -14.33 7.79
C LYS A 212 -4.72 -15.09 8.95
N SER A 213 -3.91 -15.68 9.83
CA SER A 213 -4.40 -16.31 11.05
C SER A 213 -5.04 -15.28 11.97
N LYS A 214 -5.90 -15.76 12.89
CA LYS A 214 -6.49 -14.92 13.95
C LYS A 214 -5.46 -14.30 14.89
N HIS A 215 -4.23 -14.81 14.88
CA HIS A 215 -3.13 -14.37 15.73
C HIS A 215 -2.14 -13.48 14.96
N GLY A 216 -2.36 -13.21 13.68
CA GLY A 216 -1.54 -12.32 12.87
C GLY A 216 -1.56 -10.87 13.38
N LEU A 217 -0.69 -10.03 12.83
CA LEU A 217 -0.64 -8.61 13.15
C LEU A 217 -1.96 -7.93 12.75
N HIS A 218 -2.55 -7.22 13.69
CA HIS A 218 -3.82 -6.53 13.46
C HIS A 218 -3.93 -5.24 14.27
N PHE A 219 -4.80 -4.36 13.81
CA PHE A 219 -5.11 -3.09 14.45
C PHE A 219 -6.52 -3.19 15.07
N ILE A 220 -6.79 -2.50 16.17
CA ILE A 220 -8.11 -2.43 16.82
C ILE A 220 -8.37 -0.99 17.26
N VAL A 221 -9.57 -0.48 17.00
CA VAL A 221 -10.02 0.81 17.56
C VAL A 221 -10.44 0.56 19.01
N LYS A 222 -9.80 1.24 19.95
CA LYS A 222 -10.11 1.19 21.38
C LYS A 222 -10.37 2.62 21.90
N PRO A 223 -11.64 2.99 22.13
CA PRO A 223 -11.94 4.27 22.74
C PRO A 223 -11.33 4.30 24.15
N ASP A 224 -10.62 5.39 24.45
CA ASP A 224 -9.79 5.59 25.64
C ASP A 224 -8.45 4.85 25.69
N LEU A 225 -7.41 5.57 25.25
CA LEU A 225 -6.01 5.13 25.21
C LEU A 225 -5.15 5.84 26.25
N HIS A 226 -5.72 6.61 27.18
CA HIS A 226 -4.95 7.39 28.14
C HIS A 226 -4.00 6.50 28.95
N GLY A 227 -2.70 6.71 28.77
CA GLY A 227 -1.65 5.93 29.44
C GLY A 227 -1.52 4.48 28.99
N SER A 228 -2.23 4.04 27.93
CA SER A 228 -2.12 2.68 27.39
C SER A 228 -1.04 2.55 26.31
N PRO A 229 -0.41 1.37 26.16
CA PRO A 229 0.41 1.07 24.99
C PRO A 229 -0.38 1.16 23.70
N VAL A 230 0.30 1.62 22.65
CA VAL A 230 -0.23 1.75 21.29
C VAL A 230 0.18 0.55 20.43
N ILE A 231 1.30 -0.11 20.77
CA ILE A 231 1.76 -1.34 20.13
C ILE A 231 2.02 -2.39 21.20
N TYR A 232 1.46 -3.57 20.99
CA TYR A 232 1.73 -4.79 21.74
C TYR A 232 2.49 -5.76 20.83
N GLY A 233 3.67 -6.18 21.28
CA GLY A 233 4.47 -7.19 20.60
C GLY A 233 3.80 -8.55 20.62
N ALA A 234 4.22 -9.41 19.71
CA ALA A 234 3.88 -10.82 19.73
C ALA A 234 4.47 -11.45 21.01
N PRO A 235 3.77 -12.44 21.61
CA PRO A 235 4.33 -13.22 22.72
C PRO A 235 5.68 -13.81 22.33
N LEU A 236 6.64 -13.75 23.26
CA LEU A 236 7.92 -14.43 23.12
C LEU A 236 7.72 -15.96 23.18
N ASP A 237 8.69 -16.69 22.64
CA ASP A 237 8.69 -18.16 22.63
C ASP A 237 8.31 -18.73 24.01
N PRO A 238 7.32 -19.64 24.13
CA PRO A 238 6.89 -20.20 25.41
C PRO A 238 8.02 -20.87 26.22
N ASP A 239 9.13 -21.25 25.58
CA ASP A 239 10.30 -21.81 26.26
C ASP A 239 11.14 -20.76 27.02
N LEU A 240 10.94 -19.46 26.74
CA LEU A 240 11.57 -18.36 27.47
C LEU A 240 10.76 -18.04 28.75
N LYS A 241 11.13 -18.70 29.85
CA LYS A 241 10.61 -18.40 31.19
C LYS A 241 10.81 -16.90 31.49
N HIS A 242 9.71 -16.17 31.69
CA HIS A 242 9.63 -14.72 32.02
C HIS A 242 9.72 -13.72 30.85
N ALA A 243 9.58 -14.16 29.61
CA ALA A 243 9.62 -13.28 28.45
C ALA A 243 8.23 -12.63 28.18
N PHE A 244 8.04 -11.41 28.68
CA PHE A 244 6.83 -10.62 28.39
C PHE A 244 6.95 -9.91 27.05
N ALA A 245 5.86 -9.88 26.29
CA ALA A 245 5.80 -9.16 25.02
C ALA A 245 6.19 -7.69 25.21
N LYS A 246 7.03 -7.18 24.31
CA LYS A 246 7.42 -5.78 24.26
C LYS A 246 6.20 -4.90 23.99
N ARG A 247 6.01 -3.84 24.76
CA ARG A 247 4.92 -2.87 24.56
C ARG A 247 5.48 -1.47 24.39
N MET A 248 4.87 -0.68 23.50
CA MET A 248 5.33 0.66 23.18
C MET A 248 4.20 1.70 23.28
N TYR A 249 4.52 2.83 23.91
CA TYR A 249 3.59 3.93 24.17
C TYR A 249 3.75 5.05 23.13
N ALA A 250 2.76 5.95 23.05
CA ALA A 250 2.77 7.08 22.13
C ALA A 250 3.98 8.02 22.29
N ASN A 251 4.61 8.02 23.46
CA ASN A 251 5.80 8.81 23.80
C ASN A 251 7.12 8.05 23.57
N LEU A 252 7.10 6.96 22.81
CA LEU A 252 8.26 6.10 22.50
C LEU A 252 8.86 5.35 23.68
N LYS A 253 8.29 5.44 24.89
CA LYS A 253 8.71 4.59 26.00
C LYS A 253 8.35 3.14 25.68
N CYS A 254 9.24 2.22 26.02
CA CYS A 254 9.04 0.77 25.90
C CYS A 254 9.04 0.14 27.29
N ASN A 255 8.20 -0.86 27.52
CA ASN A 255 8.33 -1.75 28.66
C ASN A 255 8.06 -3.21 28.26
N HIS A 256 8.57 -4.14 29.05
CA HIS A 256 8.27 -5.56 28.97
C HIS A 256 7.51 -5.90 30.25
N HIS A 257 6.17 -5.96 30.18
CA HIS A 257 5.36 -6.30 31.34
C HIS A 257 4.14 -7.10 30.90
N GLY A 258 3.88 -8.20 31.60
CA GLY A 258 2.54 -8.77 31.77
C GLY A 258 1.74 -7.88 32.71
#